data_AF-A0A959NYG4-F1
#
_entry.id   AF-A0A959NYG4-F1
#
_cell.length_a   1.000
_cell.length_b   1.000
_cell.length_c   1.000
_cell.angle_alpha   90.00
_cell.angle_beta   90.00
_cell.angle_gamma   90.00
#
_symmetry.space_group_name_H-M   'P 1'
#
loop_
_entity.id
_entity.type
_entity.pdbx_description
1 polymer ?
#
loop_
_entity_poly.entity_id
_entity_poly.type
_entity_poly.pdbx_seq_one_letter_code
_entity_poly.pdbx_strand_id
1 'polypeptide(L)'
;ELKDIKWYDAVIVGFAQSLALIPGSSRSGTTLTAGILLGFKRETAARFSFLLSVPAILGSGLLQLYEALEYIDSSGIITLTVATIASAISGYLTIGFLLKFLKSNSTIVFVIYRIAIGAAIIFMVYNGLINP
;
A
#
# COMPACT_ATOMS: atom_id res chain seq x y z
N GLU A 1 21.75 0.12 -8.49
CA GLU A 1 20.51 0.88 -8.21
C GLU A 1 19.98 0.64 -6.79
N LEU A 2 19.36 -0.50 -6.47
CA LEU A 2 18.92 -0.78 -5.08
C LEU A 2 20.08 -0.87 -4.09
N LYS A 3 21.22 -1.43 -4.51
CA LYS A 3 22.44 -1.55 -3.70
C LYS A 3 23.12 -0.21 -3.40
N ASP A 4 22.73 0.86 -4.12
CA ASP A 4 23.33 2.19 -3.97
C ASP A 4 22.53 3.08 -2.99
N ILE A 5 21.37 2.59 -2.53
CA ILE A 5 20.54 3.26 -1.53
C ILE A 5 21.29 3.28 -0.21
N LYS A 6 21.48 4.47 0.37
CA LYS A 6 22.20 4.60 1.63
C LYS A 6 21.22 4.43 2.80
N TRP A 7 21.76 4.11 3.97
CA TRP A 7 20.96 3.87 5.17
C TRP A 7 20.10 5.10 5.55
N TYR A 8 20.59 6.32 5.32
CA TYR A 8 19.82 7.54 5.61
C TYR A 8 18.63 7.71 4.66
N ASP A 9 18.74 7.27 3.40
CA ASP A 9 17.61 7.28 2.47
C ASP A 9 16.51 6.36 2.99
N ALA A 10 16.88 5.18 3.52
CA ALA A 10 15.95 4.24 4.12
C ALA A 10 15.23 4.83 5.33
N VAL A 11 15.94 5.60 6.17
CA VAL A 11 15.35 6.32 7.31
C VAL A 11 14.36 7.39 6.84
N ILE A 12 14.71 8.18 5.83
CA ILE A 12 13.82 9.22 5.26
C ILE A 12 12.55 8.60 4.69
N VAL A 13 12.68 7.52 3.91
CA VAL A 13 11.51 6.81 3.37
C VAL A 13 10.70 6.14 4.48
N GLY A 14 11.34 5.67 5.55
CA GLY A 14 10.68 5.16 6.75
C GLY A 14 9.82 6.23 7.45
N PHE A 15 10.33 7.45 7.59
CA PHE A 15 9.53 8.58 8.08
C PHE A 15 8.36 8.88 7.15
N ALA A 16 8.56 8.87 5.83
CA ALA A 16 7.45 9.03 4.88
C ALA A 16 6.43 7.87 4.97
N GLN A 17 6.87 6.65 5.30
CA GLN A 17 5.98 5.52 5.53
C GLN A 17 5.05 5.75 6.74
N SER A 18 5.48 6.50 7.75
CA SER A 18 4.61 6.81 8.91
C SER A 18 3.34 7.59 8.51
N LEU A 19 3.37 8.35 7.41
CA LEU A 19 2.19 9.02 6.85
C LEU A 19 1.13 8.03 6.36
N ALA A 20 1.46 6.74 6.22
CA ALA A 20 0.51 5.68 5.93
C ALA A 20 -0.40 5.34 7.11
N LEU A 21 -0.07 5.79 8.33
CA LEU A 21 -0.92 5.60 9.51
C LEU A 21 -2.20 6.46 9.45
N ILE A 22 -2.22 7.50 8.62
CA ILE A 22 -3.43 8.26 8.32
C ILE A 22 -4.35 7.36 7.46
N PRO A 23 -5.55 6.99 7.93
CA PRO A 23 -6.45 6.13 7.17
C PRO A 23 -6.76 6.72 5.78
N GLY A 24 -6.74 5.88 4.75
CA GLY A 24 -6.89 6.32 3.34
C GLY A 24 -5.61 6.89 2.71
N SER A 25 -4.56 7.12 3.50
CA SER A 25 -3.21 7.35 2.98
C SER A 25 -2.69 6.07 2.31
N SER A 26 -2.10 6.23 1.13
CA SER A 26 -1.53 5.11 0.39
C SER A 26 -0.09 4.95 0.83
N ARG A 27 0.17 3.89 1.59
CA ARG A 27 1.54 3.55 2.02
C ARG A 27 2.51 3.46 0.85
N SER A 28 2.16 2.70 -0.20
CA SER A 28 3.00 2.61 -1.40
C SER A 28 3.16 3.96 -2.07
N GLY A 29 2.14 4.82 -2.04
CA GLY A 29 2.22 6.20 -2.53
C GLY A 29 3.19 7.08 -1.75
N THR A 30 3.17 7.05 -0.41
CA THR A 30 4.03 7.90 0.42
C THR A 30 5.50 7.50 0.30
N THR A 31 5.80 6.20 0.37
CA THR A 31 7.17 5.68 0.23
C THR A 31 7.72 5.82 -1.19
N LEU A 32 6.89 5.58 -2.21
CA LEU A 32 7.29 5.79 -3.61
C LEU A 32 7.58 7.26 -3.89
N THR A 33 6.73 8.16 -3.40
CA THR A 33 6.91 9.62 -3.57
C THR A 33 8.19 10.07 -2.89
N ALA A 34 8.44 9.63 -1.65
CA ALA A 34 9.70 9.93 -0.96
C ALA A 34 10.93 9.42 -1.72
N GLY A 35 10.89 8.18 -2.24
CA GLY A 35 11.97 7.64 -3.06
C GLY A 35 12.21 8.46 -4.33
N ILE A 36 11.15 8.90 -5.02
CA ILE A 36 11.27 9.77 -6.20
C ILE A 36 11.86 11.14 -5.82
N LEU A 37 11.45 11.73 -4.69
CA LEU A 37 11.98 12.99 -4.19
C LEU A 37 13.46 12.90 -3.79
N LEU A 38 13.92 11.73 -3.35
CA LEU A 38 15.33 11.41 -3.13
C LEU A 38 16.11 11.14 -4.43
N GLY A 39 15.47 11.24 -5.59
CA GLY A 39 16.10 11.09 -6.90
C GLY A 39 16.14 9.65 -7.42
N PHE A 40 15.46 8.71 -6.78
CA PHE A 40 15.39 7.34 -7.29
C PHE A 40 14.57 7.27 -8.58
N LYS A 41 14.96 6.37 -9.49
CA LYS A 41 14.09 5.99 -10.60
C LYS A 41 12.81 5.38 -10.04
N ARG A 42 11.68 5.60 -10.72
CA ARG A 42 10.35 5.12 -10.28
C ARG A 42 10.32 3.63 -9.99
N GLU A 43 10.95 2.81 -10.85
CA GLU A 43 11.05 1.36 -10.64
C GLU A 43 11.86 1.02 -9.38
N THR A 44 13.01 1.68 -9.17
CA THR A 44 13.86 1.49 -7.99
C THR A 44 13.12 1.88 -6.72
N ALA A 45 12.45 3.04 -6.73
CA ALA A 45 11.62 3.52 -5.62
C ALA A 45 10.47 2.56 -5.30
N ALA A 46 9.81 2.00 -6.32
CA ALA A 46 8.72 1.02 -6.15
C ALA A 46 9.24 -0.28 -5.51
N ARG A 47 10.35 -0.83 -6.01
CA ARG A 47 10.97 -2.03 -5.43
C ARG A 47 11.41 -1.79 -3.99
N PHE A 48 12.05 -0.66 -3.72
CA PHE A 48 12.47 -0.29 -2.36
C PHE A 48 11.25 -0.18 -1.43
N SER A 49 10.21 0.52 -1.87
CA SER A 49 8.94 0.64 -1.14
C SER A 49 8.32 -0.73 -0.83
N PHE A 50 8.29 -1.65 -1.80
CA PHE A 50 7.74 -2.99 -1.58
C PHE A 50 8.54 -3.79 -0.56
N LEU A 51 9.88 -3.78 -0.66
CA LEU A 51 10.74 -4.44 0.31
C LEU A 51 10.58 -3.87 1.72
N LEU A 52 10.57 -2.54 1.85
CA LEU A 52 10.33 -1.85 3.13
C LEU A 52 8.95 -2.20 3.73
N SER A 53 7.97 -2.45 2.87
CA SER A 53 6.60 -2.75 3.28
C SER A 53 6.42 -4.15 3.85
N VAL A 54 7.26 -5.12 3.48
CA VAL A 54 7.13 -6.52 3.92
C VAL A 54 7.07 -6.65 5.45
N PRO A 55 8.06 -6.18 6.24
CA PRO A 55 8.01 -6.33 7.69
C PRO A 55 6.83 -5.58 8.32
N ALA A 56 6.48 -4.39 7.80
CA ALA A 56 5.37 -3.60 8.31
C ALA A 56 4.00 -4.26 8.04
N ILE A 57 3.75 -4.76 6.82
CA ILE A 57 2.51 -5.47 6.47
C ILE A 57 2.40 -6.74 7.28
N LEU A 58 3.45 -7.57 7.27
CA LEU A 58 3.42 -8.86 7.94
C LEU A 58 3.19 -8.68 9.44
N GLY A 59 3.89 -7.73 10.08
CA GLY A 59 3.66 -7.41 11.49
C GLY A 59 2.21 -7.01 11.78
N SER A 60 1.67 -6.05 11.02
CA SER A 60 0.28 -5.60 11.20
C SER A 60 -0.75 -6.71 10.91
N GLY A 61 -0.51 -7.53 9.89
CA GLY A 61 -1.41 -8.59 9.48
C GLY A 61 -1.41 -9.77 10.46
N LEU A 62 -0.26 -10.12 11.02
CA LEU A 62 -0.16 -11.14 12.07
C LEU A 62 -0.85 -10.69 13.36
N LEU A 63 -0.70 -9.42 13.75
CA LEU A 63 -1.40 -8.87 14.90
C LEU A 63 -2.92 -8.91 14.69
N GLN A 64 -3.41 -8.42 13.54
CA GLN A 64 -4.83 -8.45 13.20
C GLN A 64 -5.38 -9.87 13.11
N LEU A 65 -4.59 -10.81 12.59
CA LEU A 65 -4.97 -12.23 12.56
C LEU A 65 -5.13 -12.77 13.99
N TYR A 66 -4.16 -12.50 14.86
CA TYR A 66 -4.20 -12.93 16.26
C TYR A 66 -5.44 -12.39 16.98
N GLU A 67 -5.75 -11.10 16.82
CA GLU A 67 -6.94 -10.46 17.38
C GLU A 67 -8.24 -11.05 16.80
N ALA A 68 -8.27 -11.32 15.49
CA ALA A 68 -9.46 -11.88 14.84
C ALA A 68 -9.77 -13.31 15.30
N LEU A 69 -8.75 -14.11 15.63
CA LEU A 69 -8.94 -15.51 16.06
C LEU A 69 -9.81 -15.66 17.31
N GLU A 70 -9.91 -14.62 18.15
CA GLU A 70 -10.79 -14.63 19.34
C GLU A 70 -12.28 -14.52 18.99
N TYR A 71 -12.61 -13.95 17.83
CA TYR A 71 -14.00 -13.60 17.46
C TYR A 71 -14.54 -14.35 16.23
N ILE A 72 -13.71 -15.10 15.51
CA ILE A 72 -14.15 -15.84 14.31
C ILE A 72 -14.64 -17.25 14.63
N ASP A 73 -15.67 -17.67 13.91
CA ASP A 73 -16.15 -19.05 13.89
C ASP A 73 -15.55 -19.84 12.72
N SER A 74 -15.96 -21.11 12.57
CA SER A 74 -15.50 -21.99 11.48
C SER A 74 -15.78 -21.41 10.09
N SER A 75 -16.88 -20.65 9.93
CA SER A 75 -17.23 -19.94 8.69
C SER A 75 -16.25 -18.80 8.41
N GLY A 76 -15.90 -18.03 9.45
CA GLY A 76 -14.90 -16.96 9.39
C GLY A 76 -13.52 -17.46 8.97
N ILE A 77 -13.10 -18.63 9.45
CA ILE A 77 -11.82 -19.26 9.07
C ILE A 77 -11.80 -19.60 7.57
N ILE A 78 -12.88 -20.16 7.03
CA ILE A 78 -12.99 -20.49 5.60
C ILE A 78 -12.92 -19.21 4.77
N THR A 79 -13.72 -18.19 5.14
CA THR A 79 -13.74 -16.89 4.46
C THR A 79 -12.35 -16.24 4.45
N LEU A 80 -11.68 -16.21 5.61
CA LEU A 80 -10.35 -15.63 5.75
C LEU A 80 -9.30 -16.37 4.90
N THR A 81 -9.37 -17.70 4.86
CA THR A 81 -8.48 -18.53 4.05
C THR A 81 -8.65 -18.24 2.56
N VAL A 82 -9.88 -18.22 2.07
CA VAL A 82 -10.19 -17.92 0.66
C VAL A 82 -9.77 -16.50 0.30
N ALA A 83 -10.09 -15.51 1.14
CA ALA A 83 -9.71 -14.12 0.94
C ALA A 83 -8.18 -13.94 0.93
N THR A 84 -7.46 -14.67 1.77
CA THR A 84 -5.99 -14.66 1.82
C THR A 84 -5.38 -15.21 0.54
N ILE A 85 -5.86 -16.37 0.06
CA ILE A 85 -5.38 -16.97 -1.19
C ILE A 85 -5.69 -16.05 -2.39
N ALA A 86 -6.90 -15.52 -2.48
CA ALA A 86 -7.29 -14.60 -3.53
C ALA A 86 -6.42 -13.32 -3.52
N SER A 87 -6.16 -12.76 -2.34
CA SER A 87 -5.31 -11.58 -2.16
C SER A 87 -3.85 -11.87 -2.52
N ALA A 88 -3.33 -13.07 -2.19
CA ALA A 88 -1.97 -13.46 -2.55
C ALA A 88 -1.78 -13.54 -4.07
N ILE A 89 -2.73 -14.18 -4.77
CA ILE A 89 -2.70 -14.30 -6.25
C ILE A 89 -2.81 -12.91 -6.88
N SER A 90 -3.83 -12.14 -6.51
CA SER A 90 -4.06 -10.80 -7.05
C SER A 90 -2.90 -9.84 -6.77
N GLY A 91 -2.35 -9.89 -5.55
CA GLY A 91 -1.21 -9.09 -5.13
C GLY A 91 0.05 -9.41 -5.94
N TYR A 92 0.37 -10.69 -6.14
CA TYR A 92 1.52 -11.11 -6.93
C TYR A 92 1.42 -10.61 -8.39
N LEU A 93 0.26 -10.81 -9.02
CA LEU A 93 0.00 -10.32 -10.38
C LEU A 93 0.11 -8.79 -10.47
N THR A 94 -0.44 -8.09 -9.48
CA THR A 94 -0.42 -6.62 -9.41
C THR A 94 1.00 -6.08 -9.25
N ILE A 95 1.85 -6.69 -8.44
CA ILE A 95 3.25 -6.26 -8.29
C ILE A 95 3.99 -6.37 -9.63
N GLY A 96 3.84 -7.50 -10.33
CA GLY A 96 4.44 -7.70 -11.65
C GLY A 96 3.96 -6.66 -12.67
N PHE A 97 2.65 -6.42 -12.72
CA PHE A 97 2.05 -5.39 -13.56
C PHE A 97 2.56 -3.99 -13.22
N LEU A 98 2.54 -3.59 -11.94
CA LEU A 98 2.91 -2.25 -11.51
C LEU A 98 4.39 -1.95 -11.81
N LEU A 99 5.29 -2.91 -11.55
CA LEU A 99 6.70 -2.75 -11.88
C LEU A 99 6.91 -2.58 -13.39
N LYS A 100 6.14 -3.28 -14.22
CA LYS A 100 6.16 -3.10 -15.68
C LYS A 100 5.60 -1.74 -16.09
N PHE A 101 4.50 -1.31 -15.48
CA PHE A 101 3.85 -0.02 -15.75
C PHE A 101 4.78 1.16 -15.43
N LEU A 102 5.40 1.16 -14.25
CA LEU A 102 6.25 2.26 -13.78
C LEU A 102 7.56 2.44 -14.54
N LYS A 103 7.96 1.48 -15.39
CA LYS A 103 9.12 1.61 -16.28
C LYS A 103 8.93 2.69 -17.34
N SER A 104 7.72 2.81 -17.88
CA SER A 104 7.43 3.71 -19.00
C SER A 104 6.33 4.74 -18.70
N ASN A 105 5.64 4.63 -17.56
CA ASN A 105 4.52 5.49 -17.23
C ASN A 105 4.76 6.32 -15.96
N SER A 106 4.08 7.47 -15.90
CA SER A 106 4.04 8.33 -14.72
C SER A 106 3.03 7.82 -13.69
N THR A 107 3.22 8.20 -12.43
CA THR A 107 2.29 7.90 -11.33
C THR A 107 1.03 8.78 -11.34
N ILE A 108 0.94 9.76 -12.24
CA ILE A 108 -0.17 10.72 -12.31
C ILE A 108 -1.55 10.07 -12.45
N VAL A 109 -1.64 8.93 -13.15
CA VAL A 109 -2.89 8.18 -13.30
C VAL A 109 -3.43 7.75 -11.92
N PHE A 110 -2.56 7.30 -11.03
CA PHE A 110 -2.94 6.92 -9.66
C PHE A 110 -3.32 8.13 -8.81
N VAL A 111 -2.69 9.29 -9.03
CA VAL A 111 -3.03 10.54 -8.34
C VAL A 111 -4.45 10.98 -8.72
N ILE A 112 -4.75 11.03 -10.01
CA ILE A 112 -6.09 11.40 -10.51
C ILE A 112 -7.14 10.43 -9.98
N TYR A 113 -6.87 9.12 -10.05
CA TYR A 113 -7.75 8.09 -9.50
C TYR A 113 -8.06 8.31 -8.01
N ARG A 114 -7.04 8.61 -7.20
CA ARG A 114 -7.22 8.87 -5.75
C ARG A 114 -7.98 10.15 -5.48
N ILE A 115 -7.74 11.22 -6.24
CA ILE A 115 -8.49 12.49 -6.10
C ILE A 115 -9.96 12.25 -6.44
N ALA A 116 -10.25 11.53 -7.53
CA ALA A 116 -11.61 11.22 -7.93
C ALA A 116 -12.36 10.40 -6.87
N ILE A 117 -11.73 9.35 -6.32
CA ILE A 117 -12.33 8.55 -5.24
C ILE A 117 -12.51 9.38 -3.97
N GLY A 118 -11.50 10.17 -3.59
CA GLY A 118 -11.60 11.03 -2.40
C GLY A 118 -12.76 12.02 -2.52
N ALA A 119 -12.91 12.67 -3.68
CA ALA A 119 -14.03 13.55 -3.96
C ALA A 119 -15.38 12.82 -3.93
N ALA A 120 -15.45 11.61 -4.47
CA ALA A 120 -16.66 10.79 -4.44
C ALA A 120 -17.07 10.40 -3.01
N ILE A 121 -16.12 10.00 -2.17
CA ILE A 121 -16.37 9.69 -0.76
C ILE A 121 -16.88 10.93 -0.03
N ILE A 122 -16.23 12.08 -0.18
CA ILE A 122 -16.67 13.35 0.43
C ILE A 122 -18.10 13.69 -0.01
N PHE A 123 -18.39 13.57 -1.30
CA PHE A 123 -19.73 13.80 -1.84
C PHE A 123 -20.76 12.85 -1.22
N MET A 124 -20.46 11.55 -1.13
CA MET A 124 -21.37 10.57 -0.56
C MET A 124 -21.64 10.81 0.93
N VAL A 125 -20.61 11.13 1.71
CA VAL A 125 -20.76 11.48 3.14
C VAL A 125 -21.61 12.75 3.28
N TYR A 126 -21.32 13.79 2.49
CA TYR A 126 -22.04 15.06 2.53
C TYR A 126 -23.54 14.91 2.24
N ASN A 127 -23.91 13.99 1.34
CA ASN A 127 -25.31 13.71 1.00
C ASN A 127 -25.97 12.63 1.88
N GLY A 128 -25.27 12.11 2.89
CA GLY A 128 -25.79 11.06 3.78
C GLY A 128 -25.99 9.70 3.10
N LEU A 129 -25.30 9.45 1.98
CA LEU A 129 -25.34 8.15 1.29
C LEU A 129 -24.50 7.09 2.01
N ILE A 130 -23.44 7.53 2.70
CA ILE A 130 -22.58 6.69 3.55
C ILE A 130 -22.33 7.41 4.86
N ASN A 131 -22.26 6.64 5.95
CA ASN A 131 -21.92 7.19 7.27
C ASN A 131 -20.40 7.29 7.41
N PRO A 132 -19.89 8.36 8.04
CA PRO A 132 -18.47 8.52 8.34
C PRO A 132 -17.98 7.52 9.42
#